data_AF-A0A401SJG3-F1
#
_entry.id   AF-A0A401SJG3-F1
#
_cell.length_a   1.000
_cell.length_b   1.000
_cell.length_c   1.000
_cell.angle_alpha   90.00
_cell.angle_beta   90.00
_cell.angle_gamma   90.00
#
_symmetry.space_group_name_H-M   'P 1'
#
loop_
_entity.id
_entity.type
_entity.pdbx_description
1 polymer ?
#
loop_
_entity_poly.entity_id
_entity_poly.type
_entity_poly.pdbx_seq_one_letter_code
_entity_poly.pdbx_strand_id
1 'polypeptide(L)'
;MLRSRPWIKGRGTDELAHLRDLSPQVLPGCGAWFVVAIAVPFEKFPNRRFSKDREIDLRAMVQLHIKQGSESQFLLDTTVDIAVEDLTKQVAAIYNGRLKIDRICTEICELAEHGIFLPINMQGLTDEQIEELKLKDEWAEKCIPSGGFEFKKDEIGRRNGRAPNESMKNVLKRTVEEAKALISKKQVQANVCVTMEMVKDALDQLRGAVMIVYPMGLPPHDPIREEFEGKEELSGLQAGKLVTEEAEAQLWWAGKELQRSKKLSDYIGKNEKTKIIVKIQKRGQGAPAREPIVSEDEQKKMMMYYYKRQEELKKLDENDDESYLDSDWSDRHALKRQFQGVKDIKWGPRK
;
A
#
# COMPACT_ATOMS: atom_id res chain seq x y z
N MET A 1 23.28 -1.89 -56.15
CA MET A 1 23.64 -0.54 -55.66
C MET A 1 22.45 0.37 -55.96
N LEU A 2 21.46 0.49 -55.08
CA LEU A 2 21.36 1.45 -53.97
C LEU A 2 21.60 2.91 -54.39
N ARG A 3 20.53 3.71 -54.19
CA ARG A 3 20.46 5.19 -54.06
C ARG A 3 20.62 5.95 -55.38
N SER A 4 19.94 7.05 -55.65
CA SER A 4 18.99 7.93 -54.93
C SER A 4 18.82 9.15 -55.83
N ARG A 5 17.65 9.81 -55.84
CA ARG A 5 17.51 11.28 -56.02
C ARG A 5 16.02 11.71 -55.97
N PRO A 6 15.71 13.00 -55.73
CA PRO A 6 14.93 13.44 -54.58
C PRO A 6 13.60 14.11 -54.97
N TRP A 7 12.73 14.32 -53.98
CA TRP A 7 11.48 15.09 -54.15
C TRP A 7 11.50 16.36 -53.31
N ILE A 8 11.06 17.45 -53.95
CA ILE A 8 10.85 18.80 -53.40
C ILE A 8 9.39 19.21 -53.70
N LYS A 9 8.77 19.94 -52.74
CA LYS A 9 7.50 20.73 -52.80
C LYS A 9 6.20 19.91 -52.87
N GLY A 10 5.10 20.23 -52.17
CA GLY A 10 4.69 21.35 -51.31
C GLY A 10 3.14 21.46 -51.27
N ARG A 11 2.60 22.31 -50.36
CA ARG A 11 1.17 22.69 -50.09
C ARG A 11 0.46 21.84 -49.02
N GLY A 12 -0.35 22.34 -48.08
CA GLY A 12 -0.86 23.68 -47.67
C GLY A 12 -1.45 23.54 -46.24
N THR A 13 -1.47 24.58 -45.39
CA THR A 13 -2.68 25.35 -44.94
C THR A 13 -3.75 24.44 -44.31
N ASP A 14 -4.20 24.54 -43.05
CA ASP A 14 -4.55 25.64 -42.13
C ASP A 14 -4.51 25.05 -40.69
N GLU A 15 -4.36 25.76 -39.56
CA GLU A 15 -5.37 26.60 -38.91
C GLU A 15 -4.79 27.23 -37.61
N LEU A 16 -5.20 28.48 -37.37
CA LEU A 16 -5.45 29.12 -36.06
C LEU A 16 -4.27 29.64 -35.21
N ALA A 17 -3.86 30.86 -35.56
CA ALA A 17 -3.39 31.89 -34.65
C ALA A 17 -4.57 32.77 -34.17
N HIS A 18 -4.58 33.14 -32.89
CA HIS A 18 -5.20 34.34 -32.26
C HIS A 18 -4.89 34.21 -30.76
N LEU A 19 -4.43 35.18 -29.96
CA LEU A 19 -4.25 36.61 -30.05
C LEU A 19 -3.14 36.99 -29.06
N ARG A 20 -2.11 37.69 -29.52
CA ARG A 20 -1.35 38.64 -28.68
C ARG A 20 -2.08 39.97 -28.79
N ASP A 21 -2.21 40.68 -27.68
CA ASP A 21 -2.04 42.13 -27.58
C ASP A 21 -2.37 42.57 -26.14
N LEU A 22 -1.42 43.21 -25.46
CA LEU A 22 -1.56 44.52 -24.81
C LEU A 22 -0.34 44.86 -23.93
N SER A 23 0.17 46.06 -24.20
CA SER A 23 1.34 46.76 -23.67
C SER A 23 1.17 47.30 -22.23
N PRO A 24 2.26 47.79 -21.59
CA PRO A 24 2.31 48.08 -20.16
C PRO A 24 1.82 49.50 -19.80
N GLN A 25 1.17 49.64 -18.65
CA GLN A 25 0.83 50.93 -18.04
C GLN A 25 1.52 51.08 -16.67
N VAL A 26 1.95 52.31 -16.38
CA VAL A 26 2.66 52.75 -15.17
C VAL A 26 1.79 53.78 -14.42
N LEU A 27 2.00 53.86 -13.10
CA LEU A 27 1.68 54.92 -12.10
C LEU A 27 0.51 54.59 -11.13
N PRO A 28 0.41 55.23 -9.95
CA PRO A 28 1.38 55.36 -8.85
C PRO A 28 0.73 55.17 -7.44
N GLY A 29 1.54 55.06 -6.37
CA GLY A 29 1.14 55.54 -5.02
C GLY A 29 0.93 54.52 -3.89
N CYS A 30 1.92 54.53 -2.96
CA CYS A 30 1.85 54.35 -1.50
C CYS A 30 1.12 53.16 -0.85
N GLY A 31 1.91 52.34 -0.13
CA GLY A 31 1.42 51.45 0.92
C GLY A 31 2.47 50.43 1.35
N ALA A 32 3.50 50.89 2.06
CA ALA A 32 4.61 50.06 2.54
C ALA A 32 4.14 48.91 3.44
N TRP A 33 4.40 47.67 3.01
CA TRP A 33 4.54 46.51 3.88
C TRP A 33 5.85 45.80 3.49
N PHE A 34 6.85 45.93 4.36
CA PHE A 34 8.14 45.28 4.25
C PHE A 34 7.96 43.76 4.36
N VAL A 35 8.11 43.04 3.25
CA VAL A 35 8.39 41.59 3.26
C VAL A 35 9.91 41.46 3.13
N VAL A 36 10.56 41.08 4.23
CA VAL A 36 11.99 40.75 4.25
C VAL A 36 12.16 39.38 3.59
N ALA A 37 12.37 39.38 2.27
CA ALA A 37 12.86 38.23 1.53
C ALA A 37 14.38 38.15 1.74
N ILE A 38 14.81 37.29 2.67
CA ILE A 38 16.22 36.91 2.78
C ILE A 38 16.51 35.97 1.61
N ALA A 39 17.02 36.55 0.51
CA ALA A 39 17.70 35.82 -0.54
C ALA A 39 19.05 35.33 0.03
N VAL A 40 19.11 34.07 0.47
CA VAL A 40 20.39 33.41 0.73
C VAL A 40 20.89 32.83 -0.59
N PRO A 41 22.10 33.22 -1.04
CA PRO A 41 22.68 32.76 -2.30
C PRO A 41 22.95 31.25 -2.26
N PHE A 42 22.70 30.60 -3.40
CA PHE A 42 23.03 29.22 -3.68
C PHE A 42 24.56 29.05 -3.70
N GLU A 43 25.14 28.89 -2.51
CA GLU A 43 26.55 28.56 -2.34
C GLU A 43 26.81 27.15 -2.85
N LYS A 44 27.74 27.08 -3.80
CA LYS A 44 28.35 25.86 -4.32
C LYS A 44 28.92 25.05 -3.17
N PHE A 45 28.22 24.00 -2.76
CA PHE A 45 28.81 22.96 -1.93
C PHE A 45 29.94 22.25 -2.71
N PRO A 46 31.09 22.01 -2.08
CA PRO A 46 32.30 21.56 -2.74
C PRO A 46 32.10 20.17 -3.34
N ASN A 47 32.62 20.05 -4.56
CA ASN A 47 32.76 18.83 -5.36
C ASN A 47 33.58 17.78 -4.57
N ARG A 48 32.94 17.08 -3.62
CA ARG A 48 33.48 15.81 -3.13
C ARG A 48 33.38 14.87 -4.31
N ARG A 49 34.54 14.55 -4.89
CA ARG A 49 34.74 13.35 -5.70
C ARG A 49 34.28 12.17 -4.84
N PHE A 50 32.98 11.85 -4.90
CA PHE A 50 32.50 10.55 -4.50
C PHE A 50 33.19 9.57 -5.43
N SER A 51 33.93 8.66 -4.83
CA SER A 51 34.63 7.59 -5.51
C SER A 51 33.71 6.93 -6.53
N LYS A 52 34.31 6.51 -7.64
CA LYS A 52 33.67 5.78 -8.75
C LYS A 52 33.18 4.37 -8.35
N ASP A 53 32.85 4.14 -7.08
CA ASP A 53 32.50 2.82 -6.54
C ASP A 53 31.00 2.70 -6.19
N ARG A 54 30.16 3.61 -6.72
CA ARG A 54 28.70 3.43 -6.79
C ARG A 54 28.21 3.38 -8.22
N GLU A 55 28.92 2.62 -9.04
CA GLU A 55 28.26 1.92 -10.14
C GLU A 55 27.36 0.89 -9.46
N ILE A 56 26.06 1.16 -9.41
CA ILE A 56 25.05 0.22 -8.93
C ILE A 56 25.21 -1.01 -9.82
N ASP A 57 25.78 -2.06 -9.27
CA ASP A 57 25.94 -3.32 -9.95
C ASP A 57 24.53 -3.84 -10.28
N LEU A 58 24.09 -3.65 -11.52
CA LEU A 58 23.02 -4.44 -12.15
C LEU A 58 23.45 -5.92 -12.33
N ARG A 59 24.48 -6.35 -11.60
CA ARG A 59 24.98 -7.72 -11.53
C ARG A 59 24.06 -8.52 -10.61
N ALA A 60 23.12 -9.18 -11.27
CA ALA A 60 22.75 -10.55 -10.94
C ALA A 60 22.22 -10.75 -9.50
N MET A 61 20.92 -10.48 -9.31
CA MET A 61 20.22 -10.72 -8.05
C MET A 61 18.95 -11.53 -8.25
N VAL A 62 18.77 -12.54 -7.41
CA VAL A 62 17.55 -13.35 -7.32
C VAL A 62 16.51 -12.56 -6.55
N GLN A 63 15.39 -12.28 -7.20
CA GLN A 63 14.26 -11.62 -6.57
C GLN A 63 13.32 -12.68 -5.97
N LEU A 64 13.17 -12.65 -4.65
CA LEU A 64 12.29 -13.52 -3.89
C LEU A 64 10.98 -12.79 -3.60
N HIS A 65 9.90 -13.30 -4.17
CA HIS A 65 8.54 -12.92 -3.82
C HIS A 65 8.04 -13.77 -2.66
N ILE A 66 7.98 -13.17 -1.48
CA ILE A 66 7.58 -13.86 -0.26
C ILE A 66 6.06 -13.79 -0.11
N LYS A 67 5.45 -14.95 0.08
CA LYS A 67 4.01 -15.12 0.29
C LYS A 67 3.74 -15.87 1.59
N GLN A 68 2.56 -15.64 2.15
CA GLN A 68 2.01 -16.45 3.24
C GLN A 68 0.65 -16.97 2.80
N GLY A 69 0.50 -18.29 2.65
CA GLY A 69 -0.70 -18.88 2.07
C GLY A 69 -0.92 -18.42 0.61
N SER A 70 -1.95 -17.60 0.39
CA SER A 70 -2.29 -16.95 -0.88
C SER A 70 -1.85 -15.48 -0.95
N GLU A 71 -1.54 -14.86 0.19
CA GLU A 71 -1.27 -13.43 0.26
C GLU A 71 0.18 -13.08 -0.07
N SER A 72 0.35 -12.06 -0.90
CA SER A 72 1.65 -11.50 -1.25
C SER A 72 2.12 -10.54 -0.17
N GLN A 73 3.30 -10.81 0.39
CA GLN A 73 3.84 -10.06 1.51
C GLN A 73 4.81 -8.99 1.03
N PHE A 74 6.01 -9.37 0.59
CA PHE A 74 7.04 -8.44 0.12
C PHE A 74 7.99 -9.09 -0.89
N LEU A 75 8.78 -8.26 -1.57
CA LEU A 75 9.88 -8.69 -2.44
C LEU A 75 11.21 -8.50 -1.72
N LEU A 76 12.13 -9.44 -1.88
CA LEU A 76 13.47 -9.40 -1.30
C LEU A 76 14.51 -9.74 -2.38
N ASP A 77 15.59 -8.97 -2.48
CA ASP A 77 16.70 -9.29 -3.37
C ASP A 77 17.80 -10.04 -2.62
N THR A 78 18.28 -11.11 -3.23
CA THR A 78 19.26 -12.04 -2.63
C THR A 78 20.21 -12.59 -3.69
N THR A 79 21.33 -13.16 -3.26
CA THR A 79 22.27 -13.86 -4.17
C THR A 79 22.09 -15.37 -4.09
N VAL A 80 22.49 -16.07 -5.15
CA VAL A 80 22.33 -17.53 -5.27
C VAL A 80 23.18 -18.32 -4.27
N ASP A 81 24.29 -17.74 -3.83
CA ASP A 81 25.26 -18.41 -2.95
C ASP A 81 24.88 -18.38 -1.45
N ILE A 82 23.81 -17.67 -1.09
CA ILE A 82 23.38 -17.53 0.31
C ILE A 82 22.91 -18.87 0.87
N ALA A 83 23.29 -19.16 2.13
CA ALA A 83 22.80 -20.29 2.87
C ALA A 83 21.30 -20.12 3.19
N VAL A 84 20.51 -21.19 3.02
CA VAL A 84 19.07 -21.15 3.30
C VAL A 84 18.79 -20.76 4.76
N GLU A 85 19.67 -21.12 5.70
CA GLU A 85 19.56 -20.68 7.09
C GLU A 85 19.60 -19.15 7.23
N ASP A 86 20.59 -18.48 6.64
CA ASP A 86 20.73 -17.02 6.72
C ASP A 86 19.59 -16.31 5.99
N LEU A 87 19.18 -16.87 4.85
CA LEU A 87 17.99 -16.41 4.14
C LEU A 87 16.74 -16.50 5.01
N THR A 88 16.56 -17.60 5.74
CA THR A 88 15.40 -17.80 6.61
C THR A 88 15.37 -16.79 7.75
N LYS A 89 16.53 -16.51 8.37
CA LYS A 89 16.68 -15.47 9.40
C LYS A 89 16.33 -14.08 8.85
N GLN A 90 16.88 -13.71 7.69
CA GLN A 90 16.59 -12.43 7.04
C GLN A 90 15.10 -12.27 6.69
N VAL A 91 14.51 -13.29 6.07
CA VAL A 91 13.08 -13.28 5.71
C VAL A 91 12.19 -13.22 6.94
N ALA A 92 12.48 -13.99 7.98
CA ALA A 92 11.74 -13.96 9.24
C ALA A 92 11.86 -12.60 9.95
N ALA A 93 13.06 -12.01 10.00
CA ALA A 93 13.29 -10.71 10.60
C ALA A 93 12.52 -9.59 9.87
N ILE A 94 12.53 -9.58 8.53
CA ILE A 94 11.75 -8.61 7.75
C ILE A 94 10.25 -8.84 7.94
N TYR A 95 9.80 -10.09 7.89
CA TYR A 95 8.40 -10.43 8.05
C TYR A 95 7.87 -10.01 9.44
N ASN A 96 8.58 -10.36 10.51
CA ASN A 96 8.24 -9.98 11.88
C ASN A 96 8.34 -8.46 12.09
N GLY A 97 9.34 -7.81 11.50
CA GLY A 97 9.49 -6.35 11.54
C GLY A 97 8.31 -5.63 10.88
N ARG A 98 7.79 -6.13 9.76
CA ARG A 98 6.58 -5.59 9.12
C ARG A 98 5.35 -5.74 10.00
N LEU A 99 5.16 -6.90 10.64
CA LEU A 99 4.06 -7.12 11.59
C LEU A 99 4.15 -6.18 12.78
N LYS A 100 5.35 -6.00 13.32
CA LYS A 100 5.62 -5.07 14.43
C LYS A 100 5.27 -3.64 14.08
N ILE A 101 5.65 -3.18 12.90
CA ILE A 101 5.32 -1.81 12.46
C ILE A 101 3.82 -1.64 12.26
N ASP A 102 3.11 -2.64 11.76
CA ASP A 102 1.66 -2.58 11.62
C ASP A 102 0.96 -2.45 12.99
N ARG A 103 1.40 -3.22 13.99
CA ARG A 103 0.91 -3.10 15.38
C ARG A 103 1.20 -1.73 15.99
N ILE A 104 2.43 -1.24 15.86
CA ILE A 104 2.79 0.09 16.36
C ILE A 104 1.95 1.17 15.66
N CYS A 105 1.70 1.03 14.36
CA CYS A 105 0.87 1.97 13.62
C CYS A 105 -0.58 1.98 14.10
N THR A 106 -1.16 0.82 14.46
CA THR A 106 -2.52 0.79 15.03
C THR A 106 -2.56 1.46 16.39
N GLU A 107 -1.59 1.19 17.26
CA GLU A 107 -1.51 1.78 18.59
C GLU A 107 -1.22 3.29 18.57
N ILE A 108 -0.42 3.78 17.61
CA ILE A 108 -0.18 5.22 17.43
C ILE A 108 -1.43 5.94 16.92
N CYS A 109 -2.25 5.31 16.09
CA CYS A 109 -3.54 5.89 15.69
C CYS A 109 -4.44 6.11 16.92
N GLU A 110 -4.54 5.11 17.79
CA GLU A 110 -5.30 5.24 19.03
C GLU A 110 -4.66 6.29 19.96
N LEU A 111 -3.32 6.34 20.08
CA LEU A 111 -2.59 7.37 20.84
C LEU A 111 -2.94 8.78 20.38
N ALA A 112 -3.07 8.99 19.07
CA ALA A 112 -3.43 10.29 18.51
C ALA A 112 -4.88 10.71 18.87
N GLU A 113 -5.79 9.76 19.07
CA GLU A 113 -7.21 10.04 19.33
C GLU A 113 -7.53 10.15 20.81
N HIS A 114 -6.87 9.32 21.61
CA HIS A 114 -7.26 8.98 22.99
C HIS A 114 -6.16 9.26 24.02
N GLY A 115 -4.92 9.45 23.57
CA GLY A 115 -3.79 9.70 24.47
C GLY A 115 -3.21 8.43 25.07
N ILE A 116 -2.57 8.59 26.22
CA ILE A 116 -1.65 7.59 26.79
C ILE A 116 -2.39 6.46 27.48
N PHE A 117 -1.79 5.27 27.46
CA PHE A 117 -2.31 4.09 28.11
C PHE A 117 -2.45 4.25 29.64
N LEU A 118 -3.62 3.90 30.18
CA LEU A 118 -3.84 3.87 31.62
C LEU A 118 -3.01 2.76 32.26
N PRO A 119 -2.58 2.90 33.52
CA PRO A 119 -2.01 1.81 34.29
C PRO A 119 -2.93 0.56 34.32
N ILE A 120 -2.35 -0.64 34.24
CA ILE A 120 -3.08 -1.93 34.14
C ILE A 120 -4.12 -2.11 35.28
N ASN A 121 -3.83 -1.60 36.46
CA ASN A 121 -4.72 -1.60 37.63
C ASN A 121 -5.95 -0.70 37.51
N MET A 122 -6.00 0.21 36.53
CA MET A 122 -7.12 1.13 36.29
C MET A 122 -7.91 0.81 35.02
N GLN A 123 -7.42 -0.12 34.19
CA GLN A 123 -8.08 -0.47 32.93
C GLN A 123 -9.36 -1.29 33.19
N GLY A 124 -10.45 -0.89 32.55
CA GLY A 124 -11.73 -1.61 32.63
C GLY A 124 -12.54 -1.39 33.92
N LEU A 125 -12.09 -0.51 34.81
CA LEU A 125 -12.88 -0.03 35.94
C LEU A 125 -13.77 1.13 35.51
N THR A 126 -14.95 1.27 36.12
CA THR A 126 -15.78 2.46 35.90
C THR A 126 -15.18 3.67 36.61
N ASP A 127 -15.51 4.88 36.13
CA ASP A 127 -15.03 6.13 36.73
C ASP A 127 -15.37 6.20 38.24
N GLU A 128 -16.51 5.63 38.64
CA GLU A 128 -16.96 5.51 40.04
C GLU A 128 -16.03 4.61 40.88
N GLN A 129 -15.63 3.45 40.34
CA GLN A 129 -14.72 2.53 41.03
C GLN A 129 -13.31 3.11 41.18
N ILE A 130 -12.87 3.91 40.21
CA ILE A 130 -11.56 4.60 40.26
C ILE A 130 -11.57 5.65 41.38
N GLU A 131 -12.66 6.40 41.54
CA GLU A 131 -12.84 7.38 42.61
C GLU A 131 -12.94 6.71 43.99
N GLU A 132 -13.68 5.61 44.12
CA GLU A 132 -13.80 4.83 45.35
C GLU A 132 -12.45 4.25 45.81
N LEU A 133 -11.67 3.72 44.87
CA LEU A 133 -10.36 3.13 45.12
C LEU A 133 -9.24 4.17 45.21
N LYS A 134 -9.54 5.45 44.97
CA LYS A 134 -8.59 6.60 44.97
C LYS A 134 -7.34 6.34 44.12
N LEU A 135 -7.51 5.60 43.03
CA LEU A 135 -6.45 5.31 42.08
C LEU A 135 -6.14 6.59 41.29
N LYS A 136 -4.89 7.06 41.37
CA LYS A 136 -4.41 8.23 40.61
C LYS A 136 -3.44 7.80 39.52
N ASP A 137 -3.64 8.33 38.32
CA ASP A 137 -2.70 8.15 37.24
C ASP A 137 -1.46 9.04 37.46
N GLU A 138 -0.39 8.44 37.97
CA GLU A 138 0.91 9.09 38.19
C GLU A 138 1.62 9.48 36.88
N TRP A 139 1.20 8.89 35.75
CA TRP A 139 1.82 9.10 34.45
C TRP A 139 1.12 10.18 33.64
N ALA A 140 -0.14 10.46 33.95
CA ALA A 140 -0.90 11.54 33.32
C ALA A 140 -0.24 12.93 33.47
N GLU A 141 0.47 13.17 34.57
CA GLU A 141 1.18 14.42 34.84
C GLU A 141 2.60 14.46 34.26
N LYS A 142 3.25 13.29 34.10
CA LYS A 142 4.63 13.19 33.60
C LYS A 142 4.68 13.18 32.07
N CYS A 143 3.69 12.56 31.45
CA CYS A 143 3.64 12.36 30.01
C CYS A 143 2.62 13.33 29.39
N ILE A 144 2.98 14.62 29.34
CA ILE A 144 2.13 15.63 28.73
C ILE A 144 2.53 15.77 27.25
N PRO A 145 1.57 15.74 26.31
CA PRO A 145 1.88 15.97 24.90
C PRO A 145 2.38 17.40 24.67
N SER A 146 3.36 17.53 23.78
CA SER A 146 3.91 18.81 23.32
C SER A 146 2.78 19.71 22.80
N GLY A 147 2.56 20.85 23.45
CA GLY A 147 1.54 21.82 23.03
C GLY A 147 0.16 21.65 23.68
N GLY A 148 0.04 20.86 24.75
CA GLY A 148 -1.18 20.70 25.54
C GLY A 148 -2.05 19.53 25.11
N PHE A 149 -3.09 19.23 25.90
CA PHE A 149 -3.99 18.10 25.69
C PHE A 149 -5.43 18.56 25.41
N GLU A 150 -6.12 17.80 24.58
CA GLU A 150 -7.54 17.90 24.31
C GLU A 150 -8.23 16.67 24.90
N PHE A 151 -9.26 16.85 25.73
CA PHE A 151 -9.93 15.72 26.37
C PHE A 151 -10.89 15.03 25.39
N LYS A 152 -10.59 13.77 25.06
CA LYS A 152 -11.47 12.89 24.28
C LYS A 152 -11.56 11.54 24.99
N LYS A 153 -12.73 11.26 25.57
CA LYS A 153 -12.94 10.02 26.32
C LYS A 153 -12.86 8.80 25.38
N ASP A 154 -12.19 7.77 25.85
CA ASP A 154 -12.13 6.47 25.21
C ASP A 154 -13.43 5.70 25.44
N GLU A 155 -14.00 5.18 24.35
CA GLU A 155 -15.16 4.28 24.44
C GLU A 155 -14.78 2.93 25.08
N ILE A 156 -13.50 2.56 25.04
CA ILE A 156 -13.00 1.25 25.51
C ILE A 156 -12.42 1.33 26.93
N GLY A 157 -12.22 2.54 27.49
CA GLY A 157 -11.70 2.71 28.86
C GLY A 157 -10.27 2.18 29.08
N ARG A 158 -9.45 2.17 28.03
CA ARG A 158 -8.04 1.71 28.07
C ARG A 158 -7.01 2.84 28.17
N ARG A 159 -7.30 4.04 27.64
CA ARG A 159 -6.41 5.21 27.69
C ARG A 159 -7.04 6.34 28.51
N ASN A 160 -6.20 7.31 28.87
CA ASN A 160 -6.54 8.38 29.81
C ASN A 160 -7.38 9.52 29.22
N GLY A 161 -7.72 9.44 27.92
CA GLY A 161 -8.51 10.43 27.20
C GLY A 161 -7.80 11.78 26.99
N ARG A 162 -6.50 11.89 27.28
CA ARG A 162 -5.71 13.12 27.07
C ARG A 162 -5.06 13.09 25.69
N ALA A 163 -5.84 13.41 24.67
CA ALA A 163 -5.37 13.42 23.30
C ALA A 163 -4.38 14.58 23.05
N PRO A 164 -3.39 14.43 22.17
CA PRO A 164 -2.49 15.51 21.77
C PRO A 164 -3.23 16.60 20.98
N ASN A 165 -2.63 17.76 20.75
CA ASN A 165 -3.24 18.84 19.94
C ASN A 165 -3.37 18.42 18.45
N GLU A 166 -4.29 19.02 17.68
CA GLU A 166 -4.57 18.70 16.26
C GLU A 166 -3.31 18.73 15.38
N SER A 167 -2.42 19.71 15.59
CA SER A 167 -1.14 19.78 14.87
C SER A 167 -0.28 18.53 15.11
N MET A 168 -0.19 18.06 16.35
CA MET A 168 0.57 16.88 16.72
C MET A 168 -0.13 15.58 16.29
N LYS A 169 -1.47 15.53 16.30
CA LYS A 169 -2.24 14.43 15.69
C LYS A 169 -1.89 14.28 14.21
N ASN A 170 -1.79 15.40 13.49
CA ASN A 170 -1.44 15.39 12.07
C ASN A 170 -0.01 14.89 11.83
N VAL A 171 0.94 15.21 12.72
CA VAL A 171 2.30 14.65 12.65
C VAL A 171 2.26 13.13 12.78
N LEU A 172 1.57 12.60 13.81
CA LEU A 172 1.43 11.15 14.00
C LEU A 172 0.76 10.49 12.78
N LYS A 173 -0.37 11.03 12.32
CA LYS A 173 -1.11 10.47 11.17
C LYS A 173 -0.26 10.43 9.89
N ARG A 174 0.47 11.52 9.58
CA ARG A 174 1.37 11.56 8.42
C ARG A 174 2.48 10.52 8.52
N THR A 175 3.15 10.44 9.67
CA THR A 175 4.24 9.47 9.88
C THR A 175 3.75 8.02 9.83
N VAL A 176 2.52 7.74 10.30
CA VAL A 176 1.88 6.43 10.18
C VAL A 176 1.56 6.10 8.72
N GLU A 177 1.04 7.05 7.95
CA GLU A 177 0.77 6.87 6.52
C GLU A 177 2.07 6.61 5.74
N GLU A 178 3.15 7.33 6.03
CA GLU A 178 4.47 7.13 5.44
C GLU A 178 5.04 5.74 5.79
N ALA A 179 5.02 5.34 7.07
CA ALA A 179 5.47 4.03 7.51
C ALA A 179 4.63 2.90 6.88
N LYS A 180 3.30 3.06 6.82
CA LYS A 180 2.41 2.10 6.15
C LYS A 180 2.69 2.03 4.64
N ALA A 181 2.95 3.15 3.99
CA ALA A 181 3.30 3.17 2.57
C ALA A 181 4.62 2.41 2.31
N LEU A 182 5.60 2.56 3.20
CA LEU A 182 6.89 1.84 3.15
C LEU A 182 6.76 0.31 3.30
N ILE A 183 5.69 -0.17 3.91
CA ILE A 183 5.52 -1.60 4.23
C ILE A 183 4.36 -2.22 3.47
N SER A 184 3.51 -1.42 2.85
CA SER A 184 2.28 -1.87 2.21
C SER A 184 2.50 -2.97 1.18
N LYS A 185 1.49 -3.85 1.03
CA LYS A 185 1.44 -4.87 -0.03
C LYS A 185 1.48 -4.25 -1.45
N LYS A 186 1.19 -2.94 -1.58
CA LYS A 186 1.29 -2.18 -2.83
C LYS A 186 2.72 -2.10 -3.36
N GLN A 187 3.72 -2.17 -2.49
CA GLN A 187 5.13 -2.18 -2.92
C GLN A 187 5.48 -3.38 -3.80
N VAL A 188 4.82 -4.52 -3.58
CA VAL A 188 4.98 -5.71 -4.42
C VAL A 188 4.52 -5.43 -5.86
N GLN A 189 3.43 -4.68 -6.02
CA GLN A 189 2.93 -4.27 -7.34
C GLN A 189 3.87 -3.27 -8.03
N ALA A 190 4.49 -2.39 -7.24
CA ALA A 190 5.49 -1.44 -7.71
C ALA A 190 6.87 -2.08 -8.00
N ASN A 191 7.04 -3.39 -7.75
CA ASN A 191 8.32 -4.11 -7.82
C ASN A 191 9.45 -3.49 -6.98
N VAL A 192 9.11 -2.91 -5.83
CA VAL A 192 10.09 -2.40 -4.87
C VAL A 192 10.44 -3.50 -3.87
N CYS A 193 11.73 -3.74 -3.69
CA CYS A 193 12.24 -4.72 -2.73
C CYS A 193 12.38 -4.10 -1.34
N VAL A 194 11.98 -4.85 -0.32
CA VAL A 194 12.05 -4.42 1.08
C VAL A 194 13.34 -4.96 1.68
N THR A 195 14.19 -4.06 2.14
CA THR A 195 15.41 -4.41 2.87
C THR A 195 15.20 -4.26 4.38
N MET A 196 16.12 -4.83 5.17
CA MET A 196 16.07 -4.68 6.63
C MET A 196 16.29 -3.23 7.08
N GLU A 197 17.04 -2.45 6.29
CA GLU A 197 17.29 -1.03 6.54
C GLU A 197 16.00 -0.24 6.44
N MET A 198 15.18 -0.47 5.41
CA MET A 198 13.88 0.21 5.26
C MET A 198 12.93 -0.05 6.45
N VAL A 199 12.96 -1.27 7.01
CA VAL A 199 12.15 -1.62 8.19
C VAL A 199 12.66 -0.87 9.43
N LYS A 200 13.97 -0.76 9.60
CA LYS A 200 14.57 0.03 10.71
C LYS A 200 14.27 1.51 10.55
N ASP A 201 14.40 2.05 9.35
CA ASP A 201 14.10 3.45 9.05
C ASP A 201 12.63 3.77 9.36
N ALA A 202 11.71 2.88 8.99
CA ALA A 202 10.29 3.03 9.33
C ALA A 202 10.04 2.97 10.86
N LEU A 203 10.74 2.09 11.59
CA LEU A 203 10.67 2.08 13.06
C LEU A 203 11.21 3.38 13.68
N ASP A 204 12.33 3.90 13.16
CA ASP A 204 12.95 5.11 13.68
C ASP A 204 12.14 6.37 13.34
N GLN A 205 11.45 6.40 12.19
CA GLN A 205 10.44 7.42 11.87
C GLN A 205 9.31 7.44 12.90
N LEU A 206 8.77 6.26 13.25
CA LEU A 206 7.71 6.15 14.27
C LEU A 206 8.20 6.55 15.66
N ARG A 207 9.44 6.16 16.04
CA ARG A 207 10.06 6.59 17.30
C ARG A 207 10.26 8.10 17.35
N GLY A 208 10.78 8.69 16.28
CA GLY A 208 10.96 10.14 16.17
C GLY A 208 9.64 10.90 16.29
N ALA A 209 8.59 10.41 15.65
CA ALA A 209 7.25 10.99 15.73
C ALA A 209 6.71 10.97 17.18
N VAL A 210 6.84 9.82 17.86
CA VAL A 210 6.43 9.69 19.27
C VAL A 210 7.24 10.62 20.17
N MET A 211 8.55 10.76 19.97
CA MET A 211 9.39 11.68 20.75
C MET A 211 9.01 13.16 20.55
N ILE A 212 8.57 13.55 19.35
CA ILE A 212 8.11 14.92 19.08
C ILE A 212 6.83 15.22 19.86
N VAL A 213 5.88 14.28 19.85
CA VAL A 213 4.60 14.47 20.54
C VAL A 213 4.75 14.28 22.05
N TYR A 214 5.57 13.33 22.49
CA TYR A 214 5.80 12.99 23.90
C TYR A 214 7.30 13.04 24.22
N PRO A 215 7.86 14.23 24.51
CA PRO A 215 9.30 14.42 24.74
C PRO A 215 9.78 13.75 26.04
N MET A 216 8.89 13.57 27.01
CA MET A 216 9.17 12.84 28.25
C MET A 216 9.03 11.32 28.10
N GLY A 217 8.70 10.84 26.89
CA GLY A 217 8.45 9.44 26.60
C GLY A 217 7.05 8.98 27.01
N LEU A 218 6.74 7.74 26.60
CA LEU A 218 5.52 7.04 26.98
C LEU A 218 5.73 6.24 28.27
N PRO A 219 4.67 5.92 29.03
CA PRO A 219 4.78 5.09 30.21
C PRO A 219 5.38 3.70 29.93
N PRO A 220 6.02 3.05 30.91
CA PRO A 220 6.62 1.73 30.74
C PRO A 220 5.62 0.64 30.34
N HIS A 221 4.36 0.75 30.77
CA HIS A 221 3.26 -0.19 30.50
C HIS A 221 2.50 0.12 29.20
N ASP A 222 2.97 1.08 28.40
CA ASP A 222 2.35 1.40 27.11
C ASP A 222 2.82 0.38 26.05
N PRO A 223 1.91 -0.28 25.32
CA PRO A 223 2.25 -1.24 24.27
C PRO A 223 3.25 -0.69 23.24
N ILE A 224 3.19 0.60 22.92
CA ILE A 224 4.10 1.23 21.96
C ILE A 224 5.55 1.17 22.46
N ARG A 225 5.74 1.42 23.76
CA ARG A 225 7.06 1.40 24.38
C ARG A 225 7.58 -0.01 24.57
N GLU A 226 6.72 -0.94 25.01
CA GLU A 226 7.05 -2.35 25.11
C GLU A 226 7.46 -2.93 23.75
N GLU A 227 6.76 -2.54 22.68
CA GLU A 227 7.14 -2.89 21.31
C GLU A 227 8.49 -2.27 20.95
N PHE A 228 8.76 -1.00 21.25
CA PHE A 228 10.09 -0.44 20.96
C PHE A 228 11.25 -1.08 21.73
N GLU A 229 11.01 -1.52 22.97
CA GLU A 229 12.00 -2.18 23.84
C GLU A 229 12.10 -3.71 23.59
N GLY A 230 11.18 -4.28 22.81
CA GLY A 230 11.18 -5.71 22.46
C GLY A 230 10.78 -6.63 23.61
N LYS A 231 10.02 -6.12 24.58
CA LYS A 231 9.51 -6.88 25.75
C LYS A 231 8.08 -7.39 25.55
N GLU A 232 7.62 -7.45 24.31
CA GLU A 232 6.25 -7.78 23.97
C GLU A 232 5.88 -9.20 24.43
N GLU A 233 4.87 -9.31 25.30
CA GLU A 233 4.23 -10.59 25.60
C GLU A 233 3.20 -10.92 24.51
N LEU A 234 3.68 -11.52 23.42
CA LEU A 234 2.82 -11.96 22.30
C LEU A 234 2.04 -13.26 22.59
N SER A 235 2.17 -13.80 23.81
CA SER A 235 1.54 -15.04 24.23
C SER A 235 0.02 -14.85 24.38
N GLY A 236 -0.77 -15.64 23.64
CA GLY A 236 -2.24 -15.62 23.72
C GLY A 236 -2.93 -14.59 22.80
N LEU A 237 -2.21 -13.63 22.23
CA LEU A 237 -2.76 -12.66 21.28
C LEU A 237 -2.86 -13.26 19.86
N GLN A 238 -3.85 -12.82 19.07
CA GLN A 238 -3.96 -13.22 17.65
C GLN A 238 -2.72 -12.80 16.85
N ALA A 239 -2.07 -11.69 17.26
CA ALA A 239 -0.81 -11.24 16.68
C ALA A 239 0.33 -12.26 16.86
N GLY A 240 0.43 -12.94 18.01
CA GLY A 240 1.42 -13.98 18.25
C GLY A 240 1.27 -15.20 17.34
N LYS A 241 0.06 -15.49 16.86
CA LYS A 241 -0.17 -16.56 15.88
C LYS A 241 0.45 -16.26 14.52
N LEU A 242 0.59 -14.99 14.15
CA LEU A 242 1.17 -14.57 12.88
C LEU A 242 2.70 -14.47 12.95
N VAL A 243 3.24 -14.03 14.10
CA VAL A 243 4.69 -13.92 14.32
C VAL A 243 5.34 -15.29 14.16
N THR A 244 6.35 -15.37 13.32
CA THR A 244 7.06 -16.63 13.03
C THR A 244 8.46 -16.52 13.61
N GLU A 245 8.74 -17.33 14.63
CA GLU A 245 10.08 -17.39 15.23
C GLU A 245 11.09 -17.93 14.21
N GLU A 246 12.31 -17.40 14.26
CA GLU A 246 13.39 -17.79 13.33
C GLU A 246 13.68 -19.30 13.40
N ALA A 247 13.55 -19.89 14.59
CA ALA A 247 13.74 -21.32 14.81
C ALA A 247 12.64 -22.17 14.19
N GLU A 248 11.42 -21.65 14.07
CA GLU A 248 10.24 -22.36 13.54
C GLU A 248 9.90 -22.00 12.09
N ALA A 249 10.56 -20.99 11.51
CA ALA A 249 10.33 -20.55 10.14
C ALA A 249 10.79 -21.60 9.11
N GLN A 250 9.88 -22.05 8.24
CA GLN A 250 10.18 -22.89 7.09
C GLN A 250 9.86 -22.14 5.80
N LEU A 251 10.78 -22.21 4.84
CA LEU A 251 10.62 -21.64 3.51
C LEU A 251 10.31 -22.74 2.51
N TRP A 252 9.29 -22.52 1.68
CA TRP A 252 8.85 -23.46 0.66
C TRP A 252 8.95 -22.84 -0.72
N TRP A 253 9.52 -23.58 -1.65
CA TRP A 253 9.61 -23.21 -3.06
C TRP A 253 9.07 -24.34 -3.93
N ALA A 254 8.12 -24.02 -4.82
CA ALA A 254 7.52 -24.97 -5.76
C ALA A 254 7.04 -26.30 -5.12
N GLY A 255 6.52 -26.25 -3.89
CA GLY A 255 6.05 -27.43 -3.16
C GLY A 255 7.15 -28.28 -2.50
N LYS A 256 8.41 -27.82 -2.54
CA LYS A 256 9.53 -28.42 -1.81
C LYS A 256 9.99 -27.50 -0.68
N GLU A 257 10.28 -28.09 0.47
CA GLU A 257 10.89 -27.38 1.59
C GLU A 257 12.36 -27.05 1.28
N LEU A 258 12.75 -25.80 1.52
CA LEU A 258 14.14 -25.36 1.47
C LEU A 258 14.80 -25.77 2.79
N GLN A 259 15.69 -26.75 2.72
CA GLN A 259 16.41 -27.24 3.88
C GLN A 259 17.46 -26.22 4.31
N ARG A 260 17.48 -25.85 5.61
CA ARG A 260 18.40 -24.86 6.17
C ARG A 260 19.88 -25.17 5.93
N SER A 261 20.24 -26.45 5.84
CA SER A 261 21.62 -26.92 5.63
C SER A 261 22.16 -26.71 4.22
N LYS A 262 21.31 -26.41 3.24
CA LYS A 262 21.70 -26.28 1.83
C LYS A 262 21.83 -24.82 1.41
N LYS A 263 22.48 -24.62 0.26
CA LYS A 263 22.53 -23.31 -0.39
C LYS A 263 21.32 -23.14 -1.31
N LEU A 264 20.98 -21.88 -1.55
CA LEU A 264 19.91 -21.53 -2.47
C LEU A 264 20.23 -21.98 -3.92
N SER A 265 21.52 -22.03 -4.27
CA SER A 265 22.06 -22.57 -5.53
C SER A 265 21.61 -23.98 -5.88
N ASP A 266 21.39 -24.84 -4.89
CA ASP A 266 21.05 -26.24 -5.12
C ASP A 266 19.60 -26.40 -5.61
N TYR A 267 18.77 -25.38 -5.37
CA TYR A 267 17.37 -25.36 -5.74
C TYR A 267 17.16 -24.58 -7.04
N ILE A 268 17.70 -23.36 -7.12
CA ILE A 268 17.50 -22.45 -8.26
C ILE A 268 18.46 -22.76 -9.41
N GLY A 269 19.60 -23.38 -9.11
CA GLY A 269 20.74 -23.48 -10.02
C GLY A 269 21.61 -22.23 -9.97
N LYS A 270 22.42 -22.02 -11.03
CA LYS A 270 23.40 -20.91 -11.12
C LYS A 270 22.82 -19.62 -11.72
N ASN A 271 21.50 -19.51 -11.83
CA ASN A 271 20.86 -18.36 -12.47
C ASN A 271 20.50 -17.30 -11.44
N GLU A 272 21.19 -16.18 -11.53
CA GLU A 272 21.02 -15.02 -10.66
C GLU A 272 20.01 -13.99 -11.21
N LYS A 273 19.30 -14.28 -12.31
CA LYS A 273 18.25 -13.40 -12.87
C LYS A 273 16.88 -14.06 -12.81
N THR A 274 16.57 -14.72 -11.70
CA THR A 274 15.30 -15.41 -11.50
C THR A 274 14.43 -14.71 -10.47
N LYS A 275 13.15 -14.55 -10.79
CA LYS A 275 12.11 -14.20 -9.82
C LYS A 275 11.44 -15.47 -9.31
N ILE A 276 11.44 -15.67 -8.00
CA ILE A 276 10.94 -16.89 -7.38
C ILE A 276 9.88 -16.57 -6.34
N ILE A 277 8.84 -17.39 -6.26
CA ILE A 277 7.83 -17.30 -5.23
C ILE A 277 8.20 -18.24 -4.09
N VAL A 278 8.48 -17.68 -2.92
CA VAL A 278 8.78 -18.42 -1.69
C VAL A 278 7.63 -18.24 -0.71
N LYS A 279 7.19 -19.34 -0.10
CA LYS A 279 6.15 -19.31 0.93
C LYS A 279 6.77 -19.47 2.31
N ILE A 280 6.44 -18.58 3.25
CA ILE A 280 6.82 -18.71 4.66
C ILE A 280 5.71 -19.43 5.43
N GLN A 281 6.09 -20.43 6.23
CA GLN A 281 5.18 -21.16 7.11
C GLN A 281 5.83 -21.49 8.46
N LYS A 282 4.99 -21.71 9.46
CA LYS A 282 5.41 -22.23 10.76
C LYS A 282 5.63 -23.74 10.70
N ARG A 283 6.64 -24.21 11.44
CA ARG A 283 6.93 -25.63 11.60
C ARG A 283 5.68 -26.37 12.12
N GLY A 284 5.24 -27.38 11.36
CA GLY A 284 4.06 -28.19 11.69
C GLY A 284 2.80 -27.88 10.88
N GLN A 285 2.78 -26.82 10.05
CA GLN A 285 1.63 -26.52 9.17
C GLN A 285 1.63 -27.28 7.82
N GLY A 286 2.53 -28.25 7.67
CA GLY A 286 2.63 -29.08 6.45
C GLY A 286 3.10 -28.29 5.23
N ALA A 287 3.00 -28.88 4.04
CA ALA A 287 3.33 -28.19 2.80
C ALA A 287 2.27 -27.12 2.48
N PRO A 288 2.65 -25.95 1.95
CA PRO A 288 1.70 -24.90 1.63
C PRO A 288 0.78 -25.36 0.50
N ALA A 289 -0.50 -25.03 0.63
CA ALA A 289 -1.49 -25.28 -0.41
C ALA A 289 -1.03 -24.64 -1.73
N ARG A 290 -1.20 -25.40 -2.81
CA ARG A 290 -0.96 -24.91 -4.17
C ARG A 290 -1.98 -23.82 -4.47
N GLU A 291 -1.50 -22.71 -5.03
CA GLU A 291 -2.40 -21.62 -5.43
C GLU A 291 -3.35 -22.11 -6.53
N PRO A 292 -4.63 -21.68 -6.49
CA PRO A 292 -5.51 -21.87 -7.62
C PRO A 292 -4.86 -21.19 -8.84
N ILE A 293 -4.92 -21.87 -9.99
CA ILE A 293 -4.30 -21.41 -11.24
C ILE A 293 -4.95 -20.10 -11.73
N VAL A 294 -6.18 -19.83 -11.26
CA VAL A 294 -6.99 -18.67 -11.62
C VAL A 294 -7.13 -17.80 -10.39
N SER A 295 -6.82 -16.50 -10.51
CA SER A 295 -7.09 -15.54 -9.44
C SER A 295 -8.60 -15.35 -9.24
N GLU A 296 -9.03 -14.94 -8.04
CA GLU A 296 -10.46 -14.71 -7.78
C GLU A 296 -11.07 -13.68 -8.73
N ASP A 297 -10.33 -12.65 -9.11
CA ASP A 297 -10.81 -11.62 -10.03
C ASP A 297 -10.91 -12.14 -11.47
N GLU A 298 -9.98 -12.99 -11.90
CA GLU A 298 -10.09 -13.69 -13.18
C GLU A 298 -11.23 -14.71 -13.16
N GLN A 299 -11.45 -15.39 -12.03
CA GLN A 299 -12.57 -16.32 -11.87
C GLN A 299 -13.91 -15.59 -11.96
N LYS A 300 -14.03 -14.41 -11.32
CA LYS A 300 -15.22 -13.54 -11.45
C LYS A 300 -15.41 -13.06 -12.89
N LYS A 301 -14.34 -12.64 -13.58
CA LYS A 301 -14.41 -12.24 -14.99
C LYS A 301 -14.79 -13.40 -15.90
N MET A 302 -14.24 -14.60 -15.67
CA MET A 302 -14.64 -15.81 -16.39
C MET A 302 -16.10 -16.14 -16.12
N MET A 303 -16.54 -16.11 -14.87
CA MET A 303 -17.93 -16.36 -14.51
C MET A 303 -18.88 -15.34 -15.17
N MET A 304 -18.54 -14.05 -15.16
CA MET A 304 -19.29 -13.01 -15.87
C MET A 304 -19.30 -13.24 -17.38
N TYR A 305 -18.17 -13.64 -17.97
CA TYR A 305 -18.09 -13.95 -19.39
C TYR A 305 -18.96 -15.15 -19.75
N TYR A 306 -18.91 -16.24 -18.97
CA TYR A 306 -19.74 -17.42 -19.20
C TYR A 306 -21.23 -17.13 -19.00
N TYR A 307 -21.58 -16.32 -18.00
CA TYR A 307 -22.95 -15.88 -17.77
C TYR A 307 -23.48 -15.05 -18.95
N LYS A 308 -22.71 -14.04 -19.40
CA LYS A 308 -23.07 -13.23 -20.56
C LYS A 308 -23.18 -14.08 -21.83
N ARG A 309 -22.25 -15.02 -22.04
CA ARG A 309 -22.27 -15.97 -23.16
C ARG A 309 -23.52 -16.85 -23.11
N GLN A 310 -23.92 -17.32 -21.93
CA GLN A 310 -25.13 -18.10 -21.73
C GLN A 310 -26.38 -17.27 -22.01
N GLU A 311 -26.45 -16.02 -21.55
CA GLU A 311 -27.55 -15.12 -21.87
C GLU A 311 -27.63 -14.82 -23.36
N GLU A 312 -26.50 -14.57 -24.02
CA GLU A 312 -26.43 -14.37 -25.48
C GLU A 312 -26.91 -15.61 -26.24
N LEU A 313 -26.47 -16.80 -25.84
CA LEU A 313 -26.91 -18.06 -26.43
C LEU A 313 -28.40 -18.30 -26.19
N LYS A 314 -28.87 -18.09 -24.95
CA LYS A 314 -30.29 -18.22 -24.61
C LYS A 314 -31.13 -17.24 -25.42
N LYS A 315 -30.67 -16.00 -25.61
CA LYS A 315 -31.34 -15.02 -26.45
C LYS A 315 -31.34 -15.41 -27.93
N LEU A 316 -30.27 -16.03 -28.42
CA LEU A 316 -30.23 -16.57 -29.78
C LEU A 316 -31.20 -17.75 -29.95
N ASP A 317 -31.31 -18.63 -28.95
CA ASP A 317 -32.26 -19.75 -28.96
C ASP A 317 -33.72 -19.28 -28.81
N GLU A 318 -33.97 -18.24 -27.99
CA GLU A 318 -35.29 -17.61 -27.83
C GLU A 318 -35.69 -16.75 -29.04
N ASN A 319 -34.73 -16.32 -29.86
CA ASN A 319 -35.00 -15.70 -31.15
C ASN A 319 -35.42 -16.79 -32.15
N ASP A 320 -36.65 -17.32 -32.00
CA ASP A 320 -37.29 -18.15 -33.01
C ASP A 320 -37.28 -17.42 -34.37
N ASP A 321 -37.14 -18.20 -35.45
CA ASP A 321 -37.01 -17.80 -36.87
C ASP A 321 -38.09 -16.81 -37.39
N GLU A 322 -39.08 -16.45 -36.58
CA GLU A 322 -40.14 -15.49 -36.91
C GLU A 322 -39.73 -14.01 -36.80
N SER A 323 -38.60 -13.65 -36.17
CA SER A 323 -38.15 -12.23 -36.16
C SER A 323 -37.81 -11.70 -37.57
N TYR A 324 -37.51 -12.59 -38.51
CA TYR A 324 -37.37 -12.26 -39.92
C TYR A 324 -38.70 -11.85 -40.56
N LEU A 325 -39.86 -12.36 -40.11
CA LEU A 325 -41.18 -11.97 -40.59
C LEU A 325 -41.55 -10.53 -40.21
N ASP A 326 -41.02 -10.00 -39.10
CA ASP A 326 -41.24 -8.62 -38.63
C ASP A 326 -40.20 -7.62 -39.16
N SER A 327 -39.26 -8.06 -39.99
CA SER A 327 -38.22 -7.18 -40.55
C SER A 327 -38.76 -6.28 -41.68
N ASP A 328 -38.27 -5.05 -41.80
CA ASP A 328 -38.71 -4.12 -42.87
C ASP A 328 -38.54 -4.67 -44.29
N TRP A 329 -37.67 -5.68 -44.47
CA TRP A 329 -37.40 -6.28 -45.78
C TRP A 329 -38.38 -7.42 -46.13
N SER A 330 -39.02 -8.07 -45.16
CA SER A 330 -40.06 -9.08 -45.41
C SER A 330 -41.39 -8.44 -45.84
N ASP A 331 -41.55 -7.13 -45.63
CA ASP A 331 -42.78 -6.41 -45.96
C ASP A 331 -42.90 -6.16 -47.47
N ARG A 332 -43.74 -6.99 -48.11
CA ARG A 332 -44.08 -6.92 -49.54
C ARG A 332 -44.71 -5.59 -49.97
N HIS A 333 -45.15 -4.75 -49.04
CA HIS A 333 -45.73 -3.44 -49.29
C HIS A 333 -44.79 -2.27 -48.95
N ALA A 334 -43.57 -2.52 -48.45
CA ALA A 334 -42.60 -1.49 -48.09
C ALA A 334 -42.32 -0.49 -49.24
N LEU A 335 -42.04 -1.01 -50.44
CA LEU A 335 -41.80 -0.21 -51.65
C LEU A 335 -43.05 0.61 -52.06
N LYS A 336 -44.24 0.02 -51.94
CA LYS A 336 -45.51 0.70 -52.25
C LYS A 336 -45.77 1.86 -51.29
N ARG A 337 -45.53 1.66 -49.99
CA ARG A 337 -45.65 2.70 -48.97
C ARG A 337 -44.60 3.80 -49.15
N GLN A 338 -43.37 3.44 -49.53
CA GLN A 338 -42.33 4.41 -49.88
C GLN A 338 -42.73 5.28 -51.08
N PHE A 339 -43.33 4.70 -52.11
CA PHE A 339 -43.78 5.44 -53.30
C PHE A 339 -45.00 6.34 -53.03
N GLN A 340 -45.88 5.92 -52.11
CA GLN A 340 -47.07 6.68 -51.70
C GLN A 340 -46.77 7.73 -50.61
N GLY A 341 -45.54 7.82 -50.11
CA GLY A 341 -45.13 8.79 -49.08
C GLY A 341 -45.61 8.45 -47.67
N VAL A 342 -46.06 7.21 -47.42
CA VAL A 342 -46.70 6.78 -46.16
C VAL A 342 -45.75 5.89 -45.36
N LYS A 343 -44.60 6.43 -44.93
CA LYS A 343 -43.56 5.64 -44.23
C LYS A 343 -43.85 5.42 -42.74
N ASP A 344 -44.49 6.36 -42.05
CA ASP A 344 -44.57 6.38 -40.58
C ASP A 344 -45.94 6.00 -39.99
N ILE A 345 -46.73 5.13 -40.66
CA ILE A 345 -48.03 4.69 -40.13
C ILE A 345 -47.92 3.24 -39.64
N LYS A 346 -47.75 3.08 -38.32
CA LYS A 346 -47.80 1.78 -37.64
C LYS A 346 -49.26 1.41 -37.38
N TRP A 347 -49.78 0.45 -38.13
CA TRP A 347 -51.13 -0.08 -37.91
C TRP A 347 -51.08 -1.19 -36.86
N GLY A 348 -51.56 -0.89 -35.66
CA GLY A 348 -51.64 -1.81 -34.52
C GLY A 348 -51.77 -1.05 -33.19
N PRO A 349 -52.30 -1.66 -32.11
CA PRO A 349 -52.43 -0.99 -30.83
C PRO A 349 -51.04 -0.62 -30.28
N ARG A 350 -50.87 0.63 -29.85
CA ARG A 350 -49.70 1.05 -29.06
C ARG A 350 -49.69 0.22 -27.77
N LYS A 351 -48.72 -0.67 -27.62
CA LYS A 351 -48.26 -1.11 -26.30
C LYS A 351 -47.37 -0.04 -25.70
#